data_AF-A0A920NBH9-F1
#
_entry.id   AF-A0A920NBH9-F1
#
_cell.length_a   1.000
_cell.length_b   1.000
_cell.length_c   1.000
_cell.angle_alpha   90.00
_cell.angle_beta   90.00
_cell.angle_gamma   90.00
#
_symmetry.space_group_name_H-M   'P 1'
#
loop_
_entity.id
_entity.type
_entity.pdbx_description
1 polymer ?
#
loop_
_entity_poly.entity_id
_entity_poly.type
_entity_poly.pdbx_seq_one_letter_code
_entity_poly.pdbx_strand_id
1 'polypeptide(L)' 'MPVFPFHTWLPDAHTDAPTAASVMLAGVLLKMGGYGMFRVSSTMFPDQLLDFSWLLALLGVINIIYGAPNNH' A
#
# COMPACT_ATOMS: atom_id res chain seq x y z
N MET A 1 -22.68 10.27 -12.11
CA MET A 1 -23.96 10.18 -11.37
C MET A 1 -24.84 9.14 -12.07
N PRO A 2 -25.31 8.08 -11.39
CA PRO A 2 -26.26 7.12 -11.98
C PRO A 2 -27.61 7.82 -12.24
N VAL A 3 -28.25 7.54 -13.39
CA VAL A 3 -29.54 8.15 -13.78
C VAL A 3 -30.56 7.06 -14.12
N PHE A 4 -31.84 7.28 -13.81
CA PHE A 4 -32.94 6.37 -14.16
C PHE A 4 -33.13 6.30 -15.69
N PRO A 5 -33.35 5.11 -16.29
CA PRO A 5 -33.48 3.77 -15.69
C PRO A 5 -32.16 2.95 -15.64
N PHE A 6 -30.99 3.54 -15.90
CA PHE A 6 -29.72 2.84 -16.13
C PHE A 6 -28.83 2.63 -14.87
N HIS A 7 -29.41 2.55 -13.67
CA HIS A 7 -28.67 2.36 -12.41
C HIS A 7 -28.88 0.97 -11.78
N THR A 8 -29.50 0.04 -12.51
CA THR A 8 -29.81 -1.33 -12.06
C THR A 8 -28.59 -2.21 -11.81
N TRP A 9 -27.41 -1.84 -12.33
CA TRP A 9 -26.13 -2.54 -12.10
C TRP A 9 -25.44 -2.13 -10.79
N LEU A 10 -25.83 -1.00 -10.21
CA LEU A 10 -25.18 -0.44 -9.02
C LEU A 10 -25.38 -1.31 -7.76
N PRO A 11 -26.55 -1.95 -7.53
CA PRO A 11 -26.73 -2.89 -6.43
C PRO A 11 -25.90 -4.18 -6.58
N ASP A 12 -25.79 -4.73 -7.79
CA ASP A 12 -25.02 -5.96 -8.05
C ASP A 12 -23.52 -5.72 -7.87
N ALA A 13 -23.01 -4.56 -8.32
CA ALA A 13 -21.59 -4.20 -8.23
C ALA A 13 -21.06 -4.08 -6.79
N HIS A 14 -21.91 -3.78 -5.80
CA HIS A 14 -21.54 -3.77 -4.38
C HIS A 14 -21.65 -5.15 -3.71
N THR A 15 -22.53 -6.00 -4.23
CA THR A 15 -22.75 -7.35 -3.68
C THR A 15 -21.65 -8.32 -4.13
N ASP A 16 -21.10 -8.12 -5.32
CA ASP A 16 -19.99 -8.91 -5.88
C ASP A 16 -18.60 -8.35 -5.59
N ALA A 17 -18.47 -7.20 -4.92
CA ALA A 17 -17.17 -6.61 -4.59
C ALA A 17 -16.36 -7.59 -3.70
N PRO A 18 -15.38 -8.33 -4.26
CA PRO A 18 -14.85 -9.48 -3.55
C PRO A 18 -13.98 -9.01 -2.41
N THR A 19 -14.16 -9.60 -1.22
CA THR A 19 -13.20 -9.49 -0.11
C THR A 19 -11.78 -9.83 -0.59
N ALA A 20 -11.66 -10.77 -1.54
CA ALA A 20 -10.40 -11.10 -2.20
C ALA A 20 -9.78 -9.92 -2.97
N ALA A 21 -10.58 -9.08 -3.64
CA ALA A 21 -10.08 -7.91 -4.37
C ALA A 21 -9.55 -6.85 -3.39
N SER A 22 -10.21 -6.65 -2.26
CA SER A 22 -9.74 -5.74 -1.20
C SER A 22 -8.45 -6.24 -0.54
N VAL A 23 -8.33 -7.55 -0.30
CA VAL A 23 -7.08 -8.16 0.24
C VAL A 23 -5.94 -8.08 -0.76
N MET A 24 -6.19 -8.34 -2.05
CA MET A 24 -5.19 -8.15 -3.10
C MET A 24 -4.77 -6.69 -3.22
N LEU A 25 -5.72 -5.75 -3.20
CA LEU A 25 -5.43 -4.32 -3.25
C LEU A 25 -4.57 -3.90 -2.05
N ALA A 26 -4.93 -4.32 -0.83
CA ALA A 26 -4.13 -4.05 0.37
C ALA A 26 -2.70 -4.61 0.25
N GLY A 27 -2.54 -5.85 -0.20
CA GLY A 27 -1.22 -6.47 -0.38
C GLY A 27 -0.36 -5.80 -1.46
N VAL A 28 -0.99 -5.39 -2.57
CA VAL A 28 -0.32 -4.66 -3.66
C VAL A 28 0.06 -3.26 -3.22
N LEU A 29 -0.83 -2.53 -2.54
CA LEU A 29 -0.52 -1.19 -2.01
C LEU A 29 0.59 -1.23 -0.96
N LEU A 30 0.67 -2.28 -0.12
CA LEU A 30 1.74 -2.44 0.85
C LEU A 30 3.11 -2.58 0.16
N LYS A 31 3.19 -3.43 -0.88
CA LYS A 31 4.43 -3.66 -1.65
C LYS A 31 4.79 -2.47 -2.55
N MET A 32 3.80 -1.92 -3.26
CA MET A 32 4.00 -0.81 -4.18
C MET A 32 4.20 0.52 -3.47
N GLY A 33 3.66 0.69 -2.26
CA GLY A 33 3.90 1.85 -1.41
C GLY A 33 5.38 1.97 -1.04
N GLY A 34 5.99 0.88 -0.55
CA GLY A 34 7.42 0.84 -0.23
C GLY A 34 8.30 1.07 -1.46
N TYR A 35 8.02 0.36 -2.56
CA TYR A 35 8.79 0.52 -3.80
C TYR A 35 8.62 1.91 -4.44
N GLY A 36 7.40 2.45 -4.44
CA GLY A 36 7.08 3.77 -4.98
C GLY A 36 7.77 4.89 -4.21
N MET A 37 7.72 4.84 -2.87
CA MET A 37 8.49 5.76 -2.02
C MET A 37 9.98 5.67 -2.34
N PHE A 38 10.55 4.46 -2.33
CA PHE A 38 11.98 4.28 -2.57
C PHE A 38 12.40 4.80 -3.95
N ARG A 39 11.63 4.49 -5.00
CA ARG A 39 11.94 4.91 -6.37
C ARG A 39 11.76 6.40 -6.60
N VAL A 40 10.71 7.02 -6.07
CA VAL A 40 10.53 8.47 -6.19
C VAL A 40 11.64 9.19 -5.43
N SER A 41 11.92 8.78 -4.20
CA SER A 41 12.99 9.38 -3.39
C SER A 41 14.37 9.18 -4.00
N SER A 42 14.67 8.00 -4.56
CA SER A 42 15.97 7.76 -5.23
C SER A 42 16.13 8.57 -6.51
N THR A 43 15.03 8.90 -7.20
CA THR A 43 15.07 9.64 -8.46
C THR A 43 15.09 11.16 -8.24
N MET A 44 14.38 11.67 -7.23
CA MET A 44 14.32 13.10 -6.94
C MET A 44 15.39 13.58 -5.95
N PHE A 45 15.81 12.74 -5.00
CA PHE A 45 16.68 13.14 -3.88
C PHE A 45 17.74 12.05 -3.56
N PRO A 46 18.65 11.72 -4.49
CA PRO A 46 19.58 10.61 -4.33
C PRO A 46 20.57 10.81 -3.16
N ASP A 47 21.11 12.02 -3.00
CA ASP A 47 22.10 12.30 -1.95
C ASP A 47 21.47 12.29 -0.56
N GLN A 48 20.27 12.88 -0.42
CA GLN A 48 19.53 12.84 0.84
C GLN A 48 19.11 11.41 1.18
N LEU A 49 18.78 10.59 0.19
CA LEU A 49 18.46 9.19 0.44
C LEU A 49 19.63 8.43 1.08
N LEU A 50 20.88 8.74 0.69
CA LEU A 50 22.08 8.15 1.27
C LEU A 50 22.31 8.64 2.71
N ASP A 51 22.13 9.93 2.96
CA ASP A 51 22.26 10.51 4.31
C ASP A 51 21.20 9.97 5.29
N PHE A 52 20.00 9.69 4.80
CA PHE A 52 18.90 9.11 5.60
C PHE A 52 18.83 7.58 5.54
N SER A 53 19.69 6.93 4.75
CA SER A 53 19.74 5.46 4.59
C SER A 53 19.86 4.74 5.92
N TRP A 54 20.73 5.22 6.82
CA TRP A 54 20.92 4.63 8.14
C TRP A 54 19.65 4.72 9.00
N LEU A 55 18.89 5.82 8.90
CA LEU A 55 17.64 6.02 9.64
C LEU A 55 16.56 5.09 9.10
N LEU A 56 16.44 4.97 7.78
CA LEU A 56 15.52 4.03 7.14
C LEU A 56 15.84 2.57 7.50
N ALA A 57 17.12 2.21 7.54
CA ALA A 57 17.57 0.89 7.97
C ALA A 57 17.22 0.63 9.45
N LEU A 58 17.44 1.60 10.33
CA LEU A 58 17.12 1.48 11.75
C LEU A 58 15.61 1.36 11.99
N LEU A 59 14.80 2.17 11.30
CA LEU A 59 13.35 2.05 11.31
C LEU A 59 12.87 0.69 10.76
N GLY A 60 13.54 0.15 9.74
CA GLY A 60 13.27 -1.18 9.20
C GLY A 60 13.56 -2.29 10.22
N VAL A 61 14.68 -2.20 10.94
CA VAL A 61 15.02 -3.14 12.01
C VAL A 61 13.99 -3.08 13.15
N ILE A 62 13.59 -1.88 13.58
CA ILE A 62 12.52 -1.70 14.57
C ILE A 62 11.21 -2.30 14.06
N ASN A 63 10.83 -2.03 12.81
CA ASN A 63 9.60 -2.57 12.22
C ASN A 63 9.60 -4.10 12.18
N ILE A 64 10.72 -4.74 11.85
CA ILE A 64 10.84 -6.21 11.89
C ILE A 64 10.71 -6.71 13.33
N ILE A 65 11.41 -6.10 14.28
CA ILE A 65 11.41 -6.52 15.69
C ILE A 65 10.04 -6.34 16.35
N TYR A 66 9.29 -5.28 16.04
CA TYR A 66 7.98 -5.01 16.64
C TYR A 66 6.80 -5.52 15.83
N GLY A 67 6.95 -5.65 14.51
CA GLY A 67 5.91 -6.15 13.60
C GLY A 67 5.83 -7.67 13.55
N ALA A 68 6.94 -8.39 13.80
CA ALA A 68 6.96 -9.85 13.79
C ALA A 68 6.33 -10.52 15.04
N PRO A 69 6.49 -10.03 16.29
CA PRO A 69 6.03 -10.75 17.47
C PRO A 69 4.51 -10.75 17.68
N ASN A 70 3.76 -9.84 17.05
CA ASN A 70 2.33 -9.66 17.34
C ASN A 70 1.40 -10.51 16.45
N ASN A 71 1.93 -11.56 15.81
CA ASN A 71 1.20 -12.45 14.91
C ASN A 71 0.74 -13.74 15.63
N HIS A 72 0.17 -13.59 16.84
CA HIS A 72 -0.52 -14.64 17.59
C HIS A 72 -2.02 -14.61 17.31
#